data_AF-A0A844M7Z0-F1
#
_entry.id   AF-A0A844M7Z0-F1
#
_cell.length_a   1.000
_cell.length_b   1.000
_cell.length_c   1.000
_cell.angle_alpha   90.00
_cell.angle_beta   90.00
_cell.angle_gamma   90.00
#
_symmetry.space_group_name_H-M   'P 1'
#
loop_
_entity.id
_entity.type
_entity.pdbx_description
1 polymer ?
#
loop_
_entity_poly.entity_id
_entity_poly.type
_entity_poly.pdbx_seq_one_letter_code
_entity_poly.pdbx_strand_id
1 'polypeptide(L)' 'MIHNLEQMTNAELKQYISQHRNNEEAFRAALEVLMSRRDPNAPYQPYPFELTDPKSEVEALLIEKIKQTEQ' A
#
# COMPACT_ATOMS: atom_id res chain seq x y z
N MET A 1 -16.37 -9.72 16.64
CA MET A 1 -17.15 -9.40 15.42
C MET A 1 -16.17 -9.31 14.27
N ILE A 2 -16.18 -10.31 13.39
CA ILE A 2 -15.40 -10.29 12.15
C ILE A 2 -16.03 -9.21 11.28
N HIS A 3 -15.42 -8.02 11.23
CA HIS A 3 -15.78 -7.07 10.18
C HIS A 3 -15.50 -7.77 8.85
N ASN A 4 -16.39 -7.64 7.86
CA ASN A 4 -16.14 -8.17 6.52
C ASN A 4 -15.06 -7.34 5.82
N LEU A 5 -13.82 -7.42 6.32
CA LEU A 5 -12.65 -6.70 5.82
C LEU A 5 -12.44 -6.98 4.32
N GLU A 6 -12.75 -8.20 3.89
CA GLU A 6 -12.74 -8.64 2.48
C GLU A 6 -13.63 -7.79 1.55
N GLN A 7 -14.70 -7.18 2.07
CA GLN A 7 -15.62 -6.36 1.28
C GLN A 7 -15.29 -4.87 1.29
N MET A 8 -14.41 -4.42 2.19
CA MET A 8 -13.98 -3.02 2.27
C MET A 8 -13.13 -2.64 1.05
N THR A 9 -13.23 -1.41 0.57
CA THR A 9 -12.27 -0.85 -0.40
C THR A 9 -10.88 -0.66 0.22
N ASN A 10 -9.86 -0.45 -0.60
CA ASN A 10 -8.50 -0.18 -0.09
C ASN A 10 -8.43 1.11 0.74
N ALA A 11 -9.30 2.10 0.46
CA ALA A 11 -9.40 3.33 1.24
C ALA A 11 -9.97 3.05 2.64
N GLU A 12 -11.06 2.27 2.71
CA GLU A 12 -11.69 1.87 3.96
C GLU A 12 -10.77 0.99 4.81
N LEU A 13 -10.05 0.05 4.21
CA LEU A 13 -9.05 -0.75 4.93
C LEU A 13 -7.94 0.12 5.53
N LYS A 14 -7.40 1.08 4.77
CA LYS A 14 -6.37 2.01 5.29
C LYS A 14 -6.90 2.87 6.44
N GLN A 15 -8.14 3.34 6.33
CA GLN A 15 -8.80 4.07 7.40
C GLN A 15 -9.01 3.20 8.64
N TYR A 16 -9.47 1.96 8.46
CA TYR A 16 -9.65 0.98 9.54
C TYR A 16 -8.33 0.70 10.26
N ILE A 17 -7.26 0.41 9.52
CA ILE A 17 -5.90 0.23 10.07
C ILE A 17 -5.48 1.45 10.90
N SER A 18 -5.74 2.67 10.40
CA SER A 18 -5.39 3.88 11.13
C SER A 18 -6.23 4.11 12.40
N GLN A 19 -7.49 3.67 12.43
CA GLN A 19 -8.36 3.75 13.61
C GLN A 19 -8.03 2.68 14.66
N HIS A 20 -7.49 1.54 14.22
CA HIS A 20 -7.21 0.37 15.07
C HIS A 20 -5.71 0.13 15.31
N ARG A 21 -4.86 1.16 15.22
CA ARG A 21 -3.38 1.03 15.37
C ARG A 21 -2.92 0.29 16.63
N ASN A 22 -3.66 0.42 17.73
CA ASN A 22 -3.31 -0.18 19.03
C ASN A 22 -4.05 -1.50 19.31
N ASN A 23 -4.90 -1.97 18.38
CA ASN A 23 -5.54 -3.27 18.48
C ASN A 23 -4.82 -4.21 17.51
N GLU A 24 -3.90 -5.02 18.04
CA GLU A 24 -3.03 -5.90 17.25
C GLU A 24 -3.83 -6.82 16.32
N GLU A 25 -4.89 -7.45 16.83
CA GLU A 25 -5.71 -8.39 16.06
C GLU A 25 -6.42 -7.69 14.89
N ALA A 26 -7.09 -6.57 15.17
CA ALA A 26 -7.81 -5.80 14.16
C ALA A 26 -6.86 -5.19 13.12
N PHE A 27 -5.72 -4.66 13.57
CA PHE A 27 -4.68 -4.10 12.71
C PHE A 27 -4.12 -5.17 11.76
N ARG A 28 -3.73 -6.32 12.31
CA ARG A 28 -3.11 -7.40 11.54
C ARG A 28 -4.07 -7.99 10.53
N ALA A 29 -5.32 -8.27 10.92
CA ALA A 29 -6.33 -8.80 10.02
C ALA A 29 -6.60 -7.87 8.83
N ALA A 30 -6.74 -6.55 9.07
CA ALA A 30 -6.97 -5.59 7.99
C ALA A 30 -5.74 -5.40 7.10
N LEU A 31 -4.54 -5.47 7.67
CA LEU A 31 -3.29 -5.40 6.91
C LEU A 31 -3.11 -6.62 6.00
N GLU A 32 -3.42 -7.83 6.47
CA GLU A 32 -3.35 -9.05 5.68
C GLU A 32 -4.26 -8.99 4.44
N VAL A 33 -5.50 -8.52 4.59
CA VAL A 33 -6.42 -8.31 3.45
C VAL A 33 -5.89 -7.25 2.49
N LEU A 34 -5.29 -6.17 2.99
CA LEU A 34 -4.72 -5.13 2.13
C LEU A 34 -3.53 -5.67 1.32
N MET A 35 -2.69 -6.51 1.93
CA MET A 35 -1.52 -7.11 1.27
C MET A 35 -1.90 -8.22 0.28
N SER A 36 -2.93 -9.02 0.57
CA SER A 36 -3.39 -10.10 -0.32
C SER A 36 -3.94 -9.59 -1.65
N ARG A 37 -4.48 -8.36 -1.67
CA ARG A 37 -4.97 -7.68 -2.88
C ARG A 37 -3.89 -7.11 -3.77
N ARG A 38 -2.63 -7.11 -3.31
CA ARG A 38 -1.53 -6.62 -4.12
C ARG A 38 -1.38 -7.52 -5.34
N ASP A 39 -1.38 -6.93 -6.53
CA ASP A 39 -1.12 -7.66 -7.77
C ASP A 39 0.24 -8.38 -7.66
N PRO A 40 0.30 -9.71 -7.82
CA PRO A 40 1.56 -10.45 -7.78
C PRO A 40 2.55 -10.05 -8.88
N ASN A 41 2.06 -9.42 -9.96
CA ASN A 41 2.89 -8.89 -11.04
C ASN A 41 3.26 -7.41 -10.81
N ALA A 42 2.81 -6.79 -9.71
CA ALA A 42 3.17 -5.42 -9.41
C ALA A 42 4.70 -5.30 -9.28
N PRO A 43 5.33 -4.33 -9.98
CA PRO A 43 6.77 -4.17 -9.91
C PRO A 43 7.20 -3.95 -8.46
N TYR A 44 8.24 -4.68 -8.06
CA TYR A 44 8.87 -4.46 -6.78
C TYR A 44 9.47 -3.06 -6.77
N GLN A 45 8.97 -2.20 -5.88
CA GLN A 45 9.53 -0.89 -5.66
C GLN A 45 10.52 -1.01 -4.50
N PRO A 46 11.83 -0.94 -4.76
CA PRO A 46 12.85 -1.01 -3.71
C PRO A 46 12.66 0.11 -2.70
N TYR A 47 13.05 -0.15 -1.46
CA TYR A 47 13.02 0.87 -0.42
C TYR A 47 14.03 1.98 -0.80
N PRO A 48 13.65 3.28 -0.75
CA PRO A 48 14.48 4.34 -1.31
C PRO A 48 15.90 4.40 -0.75
N PHE A 49 16.13 4.00 0.50
CA PHE A 49 17.47 4.02 1.11
C PHE A 49 18.38 2.87 0.65
N GLU A 50 17.84 1.88 -0.07
CA GLU A 50 18.62 0.82 -0.71
C GLU A 50 18.95 1.12 -2.17
N LEU A 51 18.48 2.26 -2.68
CA LEU A 51 18.78 2.73 -4.04
C LEU A 51 20.20 3.30 -4.12
N THR A 52 20.81 3.18 -5.30
CA THR A 52 22.18 3.69 -5.52
C THR A 52 22.17 5.22 -5.59
N ASP A 53 21.13 5.80 -6.20
CA ASP A 53 20.83 7.23 -6.13
C ASP A 53 19.35 7.45 -5.78
N PRO A 54 19.01 7.47 -4.48
CA PRO A 54 17.62 7.53 -4.01
C PRO A 54 16.82 8.71 -4.57
N LYS A 55 17.47 9.87 -4.74
CA LYS A 55 16.77 11.08 -5.14
C LYS A 55 16.32 10.97 -6.60
N SER A 56 17.26 10.66 -7.48
CA SER A 56 17.00 10.61 -8.93
C SER A 56 16.05 9.47 -9.28
N GLU A 57 16.20 8.31 -8.64
CA GLU A 57 15.36 7.13 -8.91
C GLU A 57 13.91 7.32 -8.43
N VAL A 58 13.70 7.92 -7.25
CA VAL A 58 12.35 8.25 -6.77
C VAL A 58 11.69 9.32 -7.63
N GLU A 59 12.43 10.33 -8.07
CA GLU A 59 11.93 11.37 -8.97
C GLU A 59 11.45 10.79 -10.31
N ALA A 60 12.24 9.88 -10.90
CA ALA A 60 11.85 9.18 -12.13
C ALA A 60 10.55 8.36 -11.95
N LEU A 61 10.43 7.61 -10.85
CA LEU A 61 9.22 6.84 -10.52
C LEU A 61 7.98 7.73 -10.35
N LEU A 62 8.14 8.90 -9.72
CA LEU A 62 7.05 9.87 -9.56
C LEU A 62 6.58 10.42 -10.91
N ILE A 63 7.52 10.82 -11.77
CA ILE A 63 7.21 11.34 -13.12
C ILE A 63 6.49 10.28 -13.96
N GLU A 64 6.92 9.02 -13.90
CA GLU A 64 6.26 7.91 -14.61
C GLU A 64 4.80 7.75 -14.18
N LYS A 65 4.53 7.80 -12.87
CA LYS A 65 3.17 7.67 -12.32
C LYS A 65 2.26 8.83 -12.71
N ILE A 66 2.79 10.07 -12.72
CA ILE A 66 2.03 11.24 -13.17
C ILE A 66 1.59 11.05 -14.62
N LYS A 67 2.53 10.65 -15.50
CA LYS A 67 2.24 10.40 -16.93
C LYS A 67 1.19 9.31 -17.14
N GLN A 68 1.19 8.25 -16.33
CA GLN A 68 0.19 7.17 -16.40
C GLN A 68 -1.21 7.62 -15.94
N THR A 69 -1.30 8.68 -15.14
CA THR A 69 -2.58 9.22 -14.62
C THR A 69 -3.18 10.28 -15.56
N GLU A 70 -2.35 10.92 -16.38
CA GLU A 70 -2.77 11.92 -17.37
C GLU A 70 -3.23 11.32 -18.72
N GLN A 71 -3.17 10.00 -18.88
CA GLN A 71 -3.70 9.26 -20.04
C GLN A 71 -5.05 8.63 -19.75
#